data_AF-A0A7S2VDF5-F1
#
_entry.id   AF-A0A7S2VDF5-F1
#
_cell.length_a   1.000
_cell.length_b   1.000
_cell.length_c   1.000
_cell.angle_alpha   90.00
_cell.angle_beta   90.00
_cell.angle_gamma   90.00
#
_symmetry.space_group_name_H-M   'P 1'
#
loop_
_entity.id
_entity.type
_entity.pdbx_description
1 polymer ?
#
loop_
_entity_poly.entity_id
_entity_poly.type
_entity_poly.pdbx_seq_one_letter_code
_entity_poly.pdbx_strand_id
1 'polypeptide(L)'
;DLKELLGPDKDGRVYIVDFVGAIDKVYKKLRLLENAVENASHIDQSYEKVINVCFYFVIGCIVLAAFGASPLNFLASLGTILVSFGFMIGSGTSQLFEGVLLVLTRQPYDIGDKIAIANVDDPADLQGSMHWMVESIDLVTTVARLVGTNEVASFSNGSLARMRLINMNRSPDAIVYVYTRFATDIPYSTIMVFRSAVEKFIEDRPQEWIGMLGFRTNRVELEQNFVEYAIVMKHQNAWQNMVPILESKAAVASFCVEAQKQLGCRYQAPSMGIEITMAGVKAKETDQAGDEGEKEAKPKEDPLKRLMALAGMFGGKKED
;
A
#
# COMPACT_ATOMS: atom_id res chain seq x y z
N ASP A 1 16.48 -36.25 -3.08
CA ASP A 1 16.24 -35.92 -1.66
C ASP A 1 17.52 -35.74 -0.84
N LEU A 2 18.40 -36.73 -0.66
CA LEU A 2 19.66 -36.53 0.10
C LEU A 2 20.57 -35.43 -0.50
N LYS A 3 20.67 -35.32 -1.82
CA LYS A 3 21.37 -34.20 -2.48
C LYS A 3 20.72 -32.84 -2.21
N GLU A 4 19.41 -32.78 -2.05
CA GLU A 4 18.69 -31.53 -1.79
C GLU A 4 18.82 -31.11 -0.32
N LEU A 5 18.88 -32.10 0.57
CA LEU A 5 19.08 -31.90 2.00
C LEU A 5 20.52 -31.48 2.35
N LEU A 6 21.50 -32.12 1.71
CA LEU A 6 22.93 -31.92 1.97
C LEU A 6 23.53 -30.77 1.14
N GLY A 7 22.87 -30.34 0.06
CA GLY A 7 23.32 -29.26 -0.82
C GLY A 7 24.78 -29.43 -1.28
N PRO A 8 25.16 -30.54 -1.91
CA PRO A 8 26.54 -30.77 -2.30
C PRO A 8 26.97 -29.73 -3.34
N ASP A 9 28.23 -29.30 -3.23
CA ASP A 9 28.86 -28.41 -4.20
C ASP A 9 28.86 -29.06 -5.61
N LYS A 10 29.12 -28.28 -6.66
CA LYS A 10 29.14 -28.76 -8.06
C LYS A 10 30.12 -29.93 -8.27
N ASP A 11 31.13 -30.06 -7.40
CA ASP A 11 32.13 -31.12 -7.38
C ASP A 11 31.74 -32.36 -6.53
N GLY A 12 30.54 -32.39 -5.96
CA GLY A 12 30.00 -33.54 -5.21
C GLY A 12 30.57 -33.73 -3.80
N ARG A 13 31.28 -32.73 -3.27
CA ARG A 13 31.80 -32.72 -1.88
C ARG A 13 30.84 -31.96 -0.96
N VAL A 14 30.72 -32.41 0.28
CA VAL A 14 29.89 -31.79 1.33
C VAL A 14 30.81 -31.37 2.47
N TYR A 15 30.78 -30.09 2.84
CA TYR A 15 31.54 -29.60 3.98
C TYR A 15 30.85 -29.98 5.30
N ILE A 16 31.63 -30.17 6.36
CA ILE A 16 31.12 -30.59 7.68
C ILE A 16 30.08 -29.60 8.21
N VAL A 17 30.25 -28.30 7.93
CA VAL A 17 29.30 -27.26 8.34
C VAL A 17 27.92 -27.42 7.68
N ASP A 18 27.89 -27.76 6.40
CA ASP A 18 26.64 -27.99 5.65
C ASP A 18 25.97 -29.28 6.10
N PHE A 19 26.75 -30.31 6.44
CA PHE A 19 26.26 -31.56 7.02
C PHE A 19 25.60 -31.33 8.39
N VAL A 20 26.24 -30.57 9.29
CA VAL A 20 25.67 -30.22 10.60
C VAL A 20 24.41 -29.36 10.44
N GLY A 21 24.42 -28.40 9.50
CA GLY A 21 23.24 -27.61 9.17
C GLY A 21 22.09 -28.44 8.59
N ALA A 22 22.39 -29.44 7.77
CA ALA A 22 21.40 -30.38 7.26
C ALA A 22 20.77 -31.21 8.38
N ILE A 23 21.58 -31.69 9.33
CA ILE A 23 21.09 -32.40 10.52
C ILE A 23 20.18 -31.49 11.36
N ASP A 24 20.58 -30.25 11.63
CA ASP A 24 19.74 -29.28 12.38
C ASP A 24 18.40 -29.02 11.67
N LYS A 25 18.40 -28.91 10.34
CA LYS A 25 17.17 -28.80 9.54
C LYS A 25 16.27 -30.03 9.69
N VAL A 26 16.82 -31.24 9.70
CA VAL A 26 16.05 -32.48 9.90
C VAL A 26 15.46 -32.53 11.31
N TYR A 27 16.24 -32.21 12.33
CA TYR A 27 15.75 -32.18 13.72
C TYR A 27 14.64 -31.13 13.91
N LYS A 28 14.80 -29.94 13.31
CA LYS A 28 13.73 -28.92 13.31
C LYS A 28 12.47 -29.43 12.62
N LYS A 29 12.59 -30.08 11.46
CA LYS A 29 11.45 -30.69 10.76
C LYS A 29 10.77 -31.78 11.59
N LEU A 30 11.54 -32.65 12.25
CA LEU A 30 11.02 -33.72 13.10
C LEU A 30 10.21 -33.15 14.27
N ARG A 31 10.74 -32.13 14.93
CA ARG A 31 10.05 -31.44 16.03
C ARG A 31 8.77 -30.74 15.58
N LEU A 32 8.77 -30.13 14.39
CA LEU A 32 7.56 -29.54 13.81
C LEU A 32 6.50 -30.60 13.51
N LEU A 33 6.91 -31.80 13.07
CA LEU A 33 6.00 -32.90 12.79
C LEU A 33 5.40 -33.48 14.08
N GLU A 34 6.20 -33.64 15.14
CA GLU A 34 5.72 -34.04 16.46
C GLU A 34 4.64 -33.09 16.98
N ASN A 35 4.90 -31.77 16.94
CA ASN A 35 3.91 -30.75 17.30
C ASN A 35 2.65 -30.82 16.43
N ALA A 36 2.79 -31.12 15.13
CA ALA A 36 1.65 -31.25 14.23
C ALA A 36 0.77 -32.48 14.55
N VAL A 37 1.39 -33.61 14.91
CA VAL A 37 0.69 -34.83 15.35
C VAL A 37 -0.03 -34.60 16.68
N GLU A 38 0.64 -33.95 17.64
CA GLU A 38 0.03 -33.58 18.91
C GLU A 38 -1.19 -32.66 18.69
N ASN A 39 -1.04 -31.64 17.85
CA ASN A 39 -2.15 -30.74 17.50
C ASN A 39 -3.32 -31.49 16.81
N ALA A 40 -3.04 -32.41 15.90
CA ALA A 40 -4.07 -33.24 15.26
C ALA A 40 -4.82 -34.10 16.30
N SER A 41 -4.09 -34.68 17.27
CA SER A 41 -4.70 -35.46 18.35
C SER A 41 -5.59 -34.60 19.26
N HIS A 42 -5.22 -33.35 19.53
CA HIS A 42 -6.05 -32.41 20.27
C HIS A 42 -7.34 -32.02 19.54
N ILE A 43 -7.26 -31.87 18.22
CA ILE A 43 -8.46 -31.61 17.39
C ILE A 43 -9.40 -32.81 17.46
N ASP A 44 -8.87 -34.03 17.34
CA ASP A 44 -9.67 -35.26 17.38
C ASP A 44 -10.37 -35.45 18.74
N GLN A 45 -9.65 -35.26 19.85
CA GLN A 45 -10.23 -35.28 21.20
C GLN A 45 -11.32 -34.22 21.39
N SER A 46 -11.15 -33.05 20.77
CA SER A 46 -12.16 -31.98 20.83
C SER A 46 -13.42 -32.37 20.06
N TYR A 47 -13.27 -33.03 18.91
CA TYR A 47 -14.38 -33.54 18.12
C TYR A 47 -15.14 -34.65 18.85
N GLU A 48 -14.43 -35.59 19.48
CA GLU A 48 -15.04 -36.66 20.28
C GLU A 48 -15.89 -36.09 21.43
N LYS A 49 -15.39 -35.05 22.13
CA LYS A 49 -16.15 -34.36 23.18
C LYS A 49 -17.46 -33.75 22.64
N VAL A 50 -17.42 -33.12 21.48
CA VAL A 50 -18.63 -32.54 20.86
C VAL A 50 -19.64 -33.62 20.50
N ILE A 51 -19.19 -34.73 19.91
CA ILE A 51 -20.06 -35.88 19.60
C ILE A 51 -20.66 -36.46 20.88
N ASN A 52 -19.84 -36.69 21.91
CA ASN A 52 -20.29 -37.25 23.17
C ASN A 52 -21.33 -36.36 23.85
N VAL A 53 -21.13 -35.04 23.87
CA VAL A 53 -22.14 -34.09 24.38
C VAL A 53 -23.47 -34.21 23.61
N CYS A 54 -23.41 -34.28 22.28
CA CYS A 54 -24.60 -34.45 21.45
C CYS A 54 -25.30 -35.80 21.72
N PHE A 55 -24.54 -36.88 21.85
CA PHE A 55 -25.05 -38.22 22.15
C PHE A 55 -25.76 -38.28 23.51
N TYR A 56 -25.13 -37.76 24.57
CA TYR A 56 -25.74 -37.69 25.89
C TYR A 56 -26.96 -36.78 25.92
N PHE A 57 -26.96 -35.71 25.14
CA PHE A 57 -28.13 -34.84 24.98
C PHE A 57 -29.33 -35.59 24.39
N VAL A 58 -29.14 -36.38 23.34
CA VAL A 58 -30.20 -37.20 22.73
C VAL A 58 -30.73 -38.25 23.72
N ILE A 59 -29.83 -38.97 24.41
CA ILE A 59 -30.23 -39.94 25.44
C ILE A 59 -31.01 -39.24 26.56
N GLY A 60 -30.55 -38.07 27.02
CA GLY A 60 -31.24 -37.26 28.02
C GLY A 60 -32.68 -36.94 27.61
N CYS A 61 -32.89 -36.54 26.36
CA CYS A 61 -34.24 -36.27 25.82
C CYS A 61 -35.14 -37.53 25.82
N ILE A 62 -34.60 -38.71 25.49
CA ILE A 62 -35.36 -39.97 25.52
C ILE A 62 -35.75 -40.35 26.96
N VAL A 63 -34.81 -40.21 27.89
CA VAL A 63 -35.04 -40.50 29.32
C VAL A 63 -36.09 -39.54 29.90
N LEU A 64 -36.00 -38.24 29.61
CA LEU A 64 -36.99 -37.24 30.01
C LEU A 64 -38.40 -37.59 29.49
N ALA A 65 -38.51 -38.05 28.25
CA ALA A 65 -39.77 -38.51 27.68
C ALA A 65 -40.34 -39.75 28.43
N ALA A 66 -39.47 -40.69 28.82
CA ALA A 66 -39.87 -41.89 29.56
C ALA A 66 -40.38 -41.58 30.98
N PHE A 67 -39.89 -40.51 31.62
CA PHE A 67 -40.35 -40.05 32.94
C PHE A 67 -41.64 -39.21 32.90
N GLY A 68 -42.26 -39.03 31.73
CA GLY A 68 -43.52 -38.30 31.58
C GLY A 68 -43.38 -36.77 31.58
N ALA A 69 -42.16 -36.25 31.54
CA ALA A 69 -41.92 -34.84 31.25
C ALA A 69 -42.09 -34.58 29.75
N SER A 70 -42.70 -33.45 29.36
CA SER A 70 -42.88 -33.10 27.95
C SER A 70 -41.55 -32.64 27.33
N PRO A 71 -40.97 -33.39 26.38
CA PRO A 71 -39.69 -33.01 25.75
C PRO A 71 -39.76 -31.67 25.03
N LEU A 72 -40.96 -31.27 24.58
CA LEU A 72 -41.24 -30.00 23.93
C LEU A 72 -40.94 -28.78 24.82
N ASN A 73 -41.24 -28.83 26.12
CA ASN A 73 -40.97 -27.69 27.00
C ASN A 73 -39.47 -27.50 27.23
N PHE A 74 -38.72 -28.61 27.34
CA PHE A 74 -37.26 -28.58 27.43
C PHE A 74 -36.62 -28.08 26.14
N LEU A 75 -37.10 -28.54 24.97
CA LEU A 75 -36.66 -28.05 23.68
C LEU A 75 -36.99 -26.56 23.47
N ALA A 76 -38.12 -26.07 24.01
CA ALA A 76 -38.46 -24.65 23.95
C ALA A 76 -37.46 -23.80 24.77
N SER A 77 -37.10 -24.24 25.97
CA SER A 77 -36.06 -23.58 26.79
C SER A 77 -34.67 -23.68 26.17
N LEU A 78 -34.34 -24.78 25.49
CA LEU A 78 -33.09 -24.89 24.75
C LEU A 78 -33.09 -24.01 23.50
N GLY A 79 -34.23 -23.88 22.84
CA GLY A 79 -34.43 -23.02 21.67
C GLY A 79 -34.10 -21.57 21.97
N THR A 80 -34.48 -21.03 23.14
CA THR A 80 -34.10 -19.67 23.52
C THR A 80 -32.59 -19.51 23.69
N ILE A 81 -31.92 -20.50 24.27
CA ILE A 81 -30.45 -20.53 24.38
C ILE A 81 -29.80 -20.59 22.99
N LEU A 82 -30.28 -21.47 22.10
CA LEU A 82 -29.77 -21.59 20.73
C LEU A 82 -29.96 -20.31 19.92
N VAL A 83 -31.09 -19.61 20.09
CA VAL A 83 -31.31 -18.30 19.47
C VAL A 83 -30.29 -17.28 19.97
N SER A 84 -29.98 -17.25 21.27
CA SER A 84 -28.90 -16.40 21.80
C SER A 84 -27.52 -16.73 21.19
N PHE A 85 -27.19 -18.02 21.05
CA PHE A 85 -25.99 -18.44 20.32
C PHE A 85 -26.01 -18.02 18.85
N GLY A 86 -27.18 -18.05 18.20
CA GLY A 86 -27.36 -17.56 16.83
C GLY A 86 -27.01 -16.08 16.69
N PHE A 87 -27.43 -15.24 17.63
CA PHE A 87 -27.03 -13.83 17.66
C PHE A 87 -25.52 -13.64 17.89
N MET A 88 -24.90 -14.50 18.71
CA MET A 88 -23.46 -14.45 18.97
C MET A 88 -22.62 -14.84 17.74
N ILE A 89 -23.02 -15.87 17.00
CA ILE A 89 -22.27 -16.42 15.86
C ILE A 89 -22.63 -15.71 14.54
N GLY A 90 -23.78 -15.04 14.47
CA GLY A 90 -24.32 -14.46 13.24
C GLY A 90 -23.35 -13.55 12.49
N SER A 91 -22.54 -12.76 13.21
CA SER A 91 -21.52 -11.89 12.59
C SER A 91 -20.40 -12.68 11.89
N GLY A 92 -19.98 -13.81 12.46
CA GLY A 92 -18.98 -14.70 11.88
C GLY A 92 -19.52 -15.44 10.64
N THR A 93 -20.74 -15.99 10.72
CA THR A 93 -21.38 -16.68 9.60
C THR A 93 -21.62 -15.73 8.42
N SER A 94 -22.01 -14.48 8.69
CA SER A 94 -22.17 -13.46 7.65
C SER A 94 -20.85 -13.19 6.92
N GLN A 95 -19.73 -13.05 7.64
CA GLN A 95 -18.42 -12.88 7.01
C GLN A 95 -18.00 -14.10 6.17
N LEU A 96 -18.26 -15.31 6.65
CA LEU A 96 -17.99 -16.53 5.90
C LEU A 96 -18.80 -16.57 4.60
N PHE A 97 -20.09 -16.25 4.65
CA PHE A 97 -20.96 -16.22 3.47
C PHE A 97 -20.53 -15.15 2.47
N GLU A 98 -20.18 -13.95 2.93
CA GLU A 98 -19.63 -12.88 2.08
C GLU A 98 -18.34 -13.33 1.37
N GLY A 99 -17.46 -14.05 2.08
CA GLY A 99 -16.24 -14.62 1.52
C GLY A 99 -16.51 -15.69 0.44
N VAL A 100 -17.46 -16.59 0.69
CA VAL A 100 -17.88 -17.60 -0.30
C VAL A 100 -18.44 -16.94 -1.56
N LEU A 101 -19.29 -15.92 -1.40
CA LEU A 101 -19.88 -15.17 -2.52
C LEU A 101 -18.80 -14.42 -3.34
N LEU A 102 -17.77 -13.90 -2.67
CA LEU A 102 -16.64 -13.23 -3.33
C LEU A 102 -15.94 -14.18 -4.30
N VAL A 103 -15.60 -15.40 -3.84
CA VAL A 103 -14.85 -16.39 -4.64
C VAL A 103 -15.73 -16.99 -5.74
N LEU A 104 -16.96 -17.42 -5.41
CA LEU A 104 -17.80 -18.18 -6.36
C LEU A 104 -18.57 -17.31 -7.35
N THR A 105 -18.96 -16.08 -6.97
CA THR A 105 -19.85 -15.26 -7.79
C THR A 105 -19.18 -14.02 -8.35
N ARG A 106 -18.40 -13.29 -7.53
CA ARG A 106 -17.80 -12.03 -7.98
C ARG A 106 -16.47 -12.22 -8.72
N GLN A 107 -15.66 -13.19 -8.29
CA GLN A 107 -14.34 -13.53 -8.84
C GLN A 107 -13.54 -12.29 -9.33
N PRO A 108 -13.17 -11.37 -8.42
CA PRO A 108 -12.50 -10.12 -8.78
C PRO A 108 -11.04 -10.31 -9.23
N TYR A 109 -10.41 -11.42 -8.85
CA TYR A 109 -9.03 -11.77 -9.17
C TYR A 109 -8.88 -13.27 -9.34
N ASP A 110 -7.82 -13.67 -10.03
CA ASP A 110 -7.45 -15.05 -10.30
C ASP A 110 -6.05 -15.40 -9.75
N ILE A 111 -5.71 -16.68 -9.74
CA ILE A 111 -4.39 -17.15 -9.32
C ILE A 111 -3.32 -16.56 -10.25
N GLY A 112 -2.29 -15.96 -9.67
CA GLY A 112 -1.20 -15.28 -10.39
C GLY A 112 -1.43 -13.79 -10.63
N ASP A 113 -2.62 -13.24 -10.35
CA ASP A 113 -2.86 -11.82 -10.46
C ASP A 113 -2.14 -11.04 -9.36
N LYS A 114 -1.61 -9.86 -9.71
CA LYS A 114 -1.19 -8.86 -8.72
C LYS A 114 -2.38 -8.02 -8.32
N ILE A 115 -2.67 -8.00 -7.03
CA ILE A 115 -3.75 -7.24 -6.42
C ILE A 115 -3.18 -6.23 -5.43
N ALA A 116 -3.76 -5.04 -5.38
CA ALA A 116 -3.57 -4.13 -4.26
C ALA A 116 -4.82 -4.18 -3.38
N ILE A 117 -4.60 -4.36 -2.08
CA ILE A 117 -5.65 -4.39 -1.08
C ILE A 117 -5.61 -3.05 -0.36
N ALA A 118 -6.72 -2.31 -0.41
CA ALA A 118 -6.87 -1.03 0.27
C ALA A 118 -8.15 -1.02 1.10
N ASN A 119 -8.14 -0.27 2.20
CA ASN A 119 -9.36 0.04 2.91
C ASN A 119 -10.27 0.90 2.01
N VAL A 120 -11.58 0.72 2.12
CA VAL A 120 -12.55 1.49 1.34
C VAL A 120 -12.54 2.97 1.75
N ASP A 121 -12.30 3.22 3.03
CA ASP A 121 -12.34 4.56 3.64
C ASP A 121 -11.05 5.36 3.43
N ASP A 122 -9.93 4.68 3.17
CA ASP A 122 -8.65 5.35 2.89
C ASP A 122 -8.55 5.74 1.41
N PRO A 123 -8.01 6.94 1.11
CA PRO A 123 -7.64 7.28 -0.26
C PRO A 123 -6.61 6.25 -0.73
N ALA A 124 -6.94 5.56 -1.81
CA ALA A 124 -6.05 4.58 -2.43
C ALA A 124 -4.91 5.33 -3.11
N ASP A 125 -3.89 5.71 -2.35
CA ASP A 125 -2.68 6.25 -2.93
C ASP A 125 -1.97 5.14 -3.69
N LEU A 126 -1.66 5.42 -4.96
CA LEU A 126 -1.00 4.51 -5.90
C LEU A 126 0.35 3.98 -5.37
N GLN A 127 0.91 4.61 -4.34
CA GLN A 127 2.18 4.25 -3.70
C GLN A 127 2.02 3.69 -2.27
N GLY A 128 0.83 3.81 -1.66
CA GLY A 128 0.61 3.44 -0.26
C GLY A 128 0.05 2.04 -0.04
N SER A 129 -0.55 1.44 -1.07
CA SER A 129 -1.15 0.11 -0.97
C SER A 129 -0.14 -0.99 -1.28
N MET A 130 -0.02 -1.97 -0.38
CA MET A 130 0.84 -3.13 -0.58
C MET A 130 0.34 -3.97 -1.76
N HIS A 131 1.27 -4.38 -2.62
CA HIS A 131 0.99 -5.23 -3.78
C HIS A 131 1.19 -6.70 -3.43
N TRP A 132 0.16 -7.50 -3.63
CA TRP A 132 0.12 -8.93 -3.34
C TRP A 132 -0.03 -9.71 -4.63
N MET A 133 0.66 -10.83 -4.76
CA MET A 133 0.47 -11.80 -5.84
C MET A 133 -0.33 -12.97 -5.29
N VAL A 134 -1.47 -13.28 -5.89
CA VAL A 134 -2.34 -14.37 -5.43
C VAL A 134 -1.71 -15.72 -5.78
N GLU A 135 -1.49 -16.57 -4.78
CA GLU A 135 -0.89 -17.91 -4.99
C GLU A 135 -1.93 -19.02 -4.98
N SER A 136 -2.83 -19.00 -3.99
CA SER A 136 -3.90 -19.98 -3.90
C SER A 136 -5.16 -19.34 -3.35
N ILE A 137 -6.30 -19.83 -3.83
CA ILE A 137 -7.62 -19.38 -3.42
C ILE A 137 -8.37 -20.60 -2.90
N ASP A 138 -8.63 -20.62 -1.60
CA ASP A 138 -9.57 -21.56 -0.98
C ASP A 138 -10.93 -20.89 -0.81
N LEU A 139 -11.93 -21.68 -0.42
CA LEU A 139 -13.30 -21.20 -0.26
C LEU A 139 -13.40 -20.09 0.82
N VAL A 140 -12.64 -20.21 1.91
CA VAL A 140 -12.69 -19.30 3.07
C VAL A 140 -11.45 -18.40 3.17
N THR A 141 -10.32 -18.82 2.60
CA THR A 141 -9.03 -18.16 2.76
C THR A 141 -8.35 -17.99 1.41
N THR A 142 -7.67 -16.87 1.22
CA THR A 142 -6.81 -16.64 0.06
C THR A 142 -5.38 -16.45 0.55
N VAL A 143 -4.43 -17.15 -0.06
CA VAL A 143 -3.01 -17.02 0.22
C VAL A 143 -2.38 -16.15 -0.85
N ALA A 144 -1.73 -15.08 -0.43
CA ALA A 144 -1.04 -14.18 -1.34
C ALA A 144 0.35 -13.83 -0.83
N ARG A 145 1.26 -13.60 -1.77
CA ARG A 145 2.66 -13.28 -1.54
C ARG A 145 2.90 -11.79 -1.74
N LEU A 146 3.54 -11.13 -0.77
CA LEU A 146 3.93 -9.74 -0.88
C LEU A 146 5.04 -9.58 -1.92
N VAL A 147 4.81 -8.77 -2.95
CA VAL A 147 5.74 -8.62 -4.09
C VAL A 147 7.08 -8.02 -3.66
N GLY A 148 7.09 -7.17 -2.62
CA GLY A 148 8.30 -6.48 -2.16
C GLY A 148 9.21 -7.31 -1.25
N THR A 149 8.63 -8.05 -0.29
CA THR A 149 9.38 -8.78 0.74
C THR A 149 9.36 -10.29 0.57
N ASN A 150 8.60 -10.80 -0.40
CA ASN A 150 8.39 -12.23 -0.64
C ASN A 150 7.71 -12.98 0.53
N GLU A 151 7.05 -12.26 1.43
CA GLU A 151 6.32 -12.83 2.57
C GLU A 151 4.97 -13.40 2.12
N VAL A 152 4.58 -14.54 2.69
CA VAL A 152 3.30 -15.19 2.39
C VAL A 152 2.29 -14.81 3.49
N ALA A 153 1.17 -14.23 3.09
CA ALA A 153 0.09 -13.85 3.98
C ALA A 153 -1.19 -14.63 3.63
N SER A 154 -1.93 -15.01 4.67
CA SER A 154 -3.23 -15.66 4.54
C SER A 154 -4.33 -14.67 4.92
N PHE A 155 -5.23 -14.40 3.99
CA PHE A 155 -6.34 -13.48 4.14
C PHE A 155 -7.67 -14.23 4.26
N SER A 156 -8.53 -13.81 5.18
CA SER A 156 -9.92 -14.29 5.21
C SER A 156 -10.70 -13.65 4.06
N ASN A 157 -11.38 -14.47 3.25
CA ASN A 157 -12.18 -14.00 2.13
C ASN A 157 -13.34 -13.10 2.60
N GLY A 158 -13.86 -13.34 3.81
CA GLY A 158 -14.88 -12.48 4.42
C GLY A 158 -14.38 -11.06 4.68
N SER A 159 -13.10 -10.91 5.06
CA SER A 159 -12.47 -9.59 5.23
C SER A 159 -12.18 -8.95 3.88
N LEU A 160 -11.66 -9.71 2.91
CA LEU A 160 -11.40 -9.21 1.56
C LEU A 160 -12.66 -8.74 0.83
N ALA A 161 -13.81 -9.35 1.11
CA ALA A 161 -15.10 -8.98 0.50
C ALA A 161 -15.53 -7.54 0.81
N ARG A 162 -15.03 -6.97 1.91
CA ARG A 162 -15.31 -5.58 2.34
C ARG A 162 -14.22 -4.59 1.96
N MET A 163 -13.09 -5.08 1.46
CA MET A 163 -11.96 -4.26 1.06
C MET A 163 -12.07 -3.84 -0.40
N ARG A 164 -11.38 -2.74 -0.76
CA ARG A 164 -11.20 -2.37 -2.16
C ARG A 164 -10.10 -3.24 -2.75
N LEU A 165 -10.48 -4.09 -3.70
CA LEU A 165 -9.57 -4.98 -4.42
C LEU A 165 -9.26 -4.37 -5.78
N ILE A 166 -8.01 -3.98 -6.00
CA ILE A 166 -7.56 -3.41 -7.28
C ILE A 166 -6.77 -4.48 -8.01
N ASN A 167 -7.31 -4.99 -9.11
CA ASN A 167 -6.64 -6.01 -9.93
C ASN A 167 -5.79 -5.35 -11.02
N MET A 168 -4.47 -5.58 -10.97
CA MET A 168 -3.50 -4.97 -11.87
C MET A 168 -3.45 -5.66 -13.24
N ASN A 169 -3.90 -6.91 -13.34
CA ASN A 169 -4.00 -7.65 -14.60
C ASN A 169 -5.22 -7.20 -15.42
N ARG A 170 -6.33 -6.90 -14.75
CA ARG A 170 -7.54 -6.35 -15.38
C ARG A 170 -7.44 -4.85 -15.67
N SER A 171 -6.49 -4.15 -15.06
CA SER A 171 -6.25 -2.73 -15.30
C SER A 171 -5.42 -2.55 -16.58
N PRO A 172 -5.82 -1.67 -17.51
CA PRO A 172 -5.04 -1.37 -18.71
C PRO A 172 -3.75 -0.62 -18.37
N ASP A 173 -2.91 -0.40 -19.38
CA ASP A 173 -1.68 0.40 -19.42
C ASP A 173 -1.42 1.32 -18.19
N ALA A 174 -0.26 1.15 -17.56
CA ALA A 174 0.05 1.84 -16.32
C ALA A 174 0.23 3.36 -16.48
N ILE A 175 -0.36 4.14 -15.58
CA ILE A 175 -0.13 5.60 -15.46
C ILE A 175 0.81 5.86 -14.29
N VAL A 176 1.96 6.45 -14.57
CA VAL A 176 3.03 6.68 -13.61
C VAL A 176 3.18 8.17 -13.31
N TYR A 177 3.43 8.47 -12.04
CA TYR A 177 3.69 9.82 -11.54
C TYR A 177 5.15 9.96 -11.10
N VAL A 178 5.83 11.00 -11.58
CA VAL A 178 7.12 11.45 -11.07
C VAL A 178 6.98 12.87 -10.56
N TYR A 179 7.37 13.08 -9.31
CA TYR A 179 7.31 14.38 -8.65
C TYR A 179 8.70 15.01 -8.66
N THR A 180 8.76 16.26 -9.12
CA THR A 180 10.00 17.04 -9.20
C THR A 180 9.79 18.36 -8.50
N ARG A 181 10.79 18.79 -7.71
CA ARG A 181 10.72 20.03 -6.94
C ARG A 181 11.61 21.08 -7.57
N PHE A 182 11.08 22.28 -7.69
CA PHE A 182 11.74 23.46 -8.23
C PHE A 182 11.72 24.56 -7.18
N ALA A 183 12.75 25.41 -7.16
CA ALA A 183 12.75 26.58 -6.31
C ALA A 183 11.72 27.62 -6.80
N THR A 184 11.11 28.38 -5.89
CA THR A 184 10.03 29.33 -6.20
C THR A 184 10.49 30.53 -7.04
N ASP A 185 11.78 30.82 -7.06
CA ASP A 185 12.41 31.93 -7.79
C ASP A 185 12.62 31.65 -9.28
N ILE A 186 12.39 30.41 -9.73
CA ILE A 186 12.64 30.00 -11.11
C ILE A 186 11.58 30.58 -12.05
N PRO A 187 11.98 31.25 -13.15
CA PRO A 187 11.04 31.78 -14.11
C PRO A 187 10.30 30.66 -14.85
N TYR A 188 9.03 30.89 -15.14
CA TYR A 188 8.17 29.92 -15.83
C TYR A 188 8.70 29.50 -17.21
N SER A 189 9.42 30.39 -17.91
CA SER A 189 10.07 30.07 -19.19
C SER A 189 11.05 28.92 -19.09
N THR A 190 11.84 28.84 -18.02
CA THR A 190 12.79 27.74 -17.80
C THR A 190 12.06 26.43 -17.49
N ILE A 191 10.92 26.51 -16.79
CA ILE A 191 10.05 25.35 -16.52
C ILE A 191 9.44 24.81 -17.83
N MET A 192 9.08 25.69 -18.76
CA MET A 192 8.63 25.28 -20.10
C MET A 192 9.73 24.57 -20.89
N VAL A 193 10.97 25.07 -20.85
CA VAL A 193 12.13 24.39 -21.47
C VAL A 193 12.35 23.01 -20.84
N PHE A 194 12.27 22.91 -19.50
CA PHE A 194 12.34 21.64 -18.80
C PHE A 194 11.25 20.66 -19.25
N ARG A 195 9.99 21.13 -19.31
CA ARG A 195 8.86 20.33 -19.80
C ARG A 195 9.14 19.79 -21.19
N SER A 196 9.54 20.64 -22.14
CA SER A 196 9.82 20.21 -23.51
C SER A 196 10.99 19.23 -23.61
N ALA A 197 12.00 19.33 -22.73
CA ALA A 197 13.09 18.37 -22.66
C ALA A 197 12.62 17.00 -22.18
N VAL A 198 11.76 16.96 -21.15
CA VAL A 198 11.17 15.71 -20.63
C VAL A 198 10.22 15.07 -21.65
N GLU A 199 9.42 15.88 -22.34
CA GLU A 199 8.50 15.42 -23.39
C GLU A 199 9.27 14.72 -24.51
N LYS A 200 10.34 15.33 -25.03
CA LYS A 200 11.22 14.71 -26.03
C LYS A 200 11.87 13.41 -25.53
N PHE A 201 12.36 13.39 -24.29
CA PHE A 201 12.97 12.20 -23.70
C PHE A 201 12.01 11.01 -23.61
N ILE A 202 10.72 11.27 -23.41
CA ILE A 202 9.66 10.26 -23.38
C ILE A 202 9.32 9.81 -24.82
N GLU A 203 9.19 10.75 -25.76
CA GLU A 203 8.92 10.47 -27.18
C GLU A 203 10.04 9.66 -27.85
N ASP A 204 11.29 9.87 -27.45
CA ASP A 204 12.46 9.12 -27.93
C ASP A 204 12.45 7.64 -27.48
N ARG A 205 11.56 7.25 -26.55
CA ARG A 205 11.41 5.88 -26.04
C ARG A 205 9.99 5.32 -26.25
N PRO A 206 9.57 5.12 -27.52
CA PRO A 206 8.24 4.62 -27.81
C PRO A 206 8.04 3.18 -27.33
N GLN A 207 9.11 2.40 -27.10
CA GLN A 207 9.01 1.01 -26.60
C GLN A 207 8.57 0.93 -25.13
N GLU A 208 8.94 1.92 -24.32
CA GLU A 208 8.61 1.96 -22.88
C GLU A 208 7.35 2.79 -22.64
N TRP A 209 7.23 3.93 -23.32
CA TRP A 209 6.21 4.93 -23.06
C TRP A 209 5.26 5.09 -24.25
N ILE A 210 3.98 5.24 -23.92
CA ILE A 210 2.95 5.68 -24.88
C ILE A 210 3.02 7.19 -25.06
N GLY A 211 3.33 7.92 -23.99
CA GLY A 211 3.52 9.37 -24.02
C GLY A 211 3.35 10.06 -22.67
N MET A 212 3.63 11.36 -22.64
CA MET A 212 3.37 12.23 -21.50
C MET A 212 1.91 12.70 -21.54
N LEU A 213 1.14 12.41 -20.49
CA LEU A 213 -0.26 12.81 -20.38
C LEU A 213 -0.42 14.23 -19.84
N GLY A 214 0.52 14.68 -19.01
CA GLY A 214 0.45 16.03 -18.47
C GLY A 214 1.64 16.41 -17.59
N PHE A 215 1.85 17.72 -17.52
CA PHE A 215 2.79 18.37 -16.63
C PHE A 215 2.01 19.42 -15.83
N ARG A 216 1.85 19.22 -14.52
CA ARG A 216 1.04 20.09 -13.68
C ARG A 216 1.69 20.41 -12.34
N THR A 217 1.40 21.58 -11.80
CA THR A 217 1.77 21.90 -10.42
C THR A 217 0.93 21.05 -9.47
N ASN A 218 1.58 20.31 -8.58
CA ASN A 218 0.94 19.46 -7.58
C ASN A 218 0.78 20.21 -6.26
N ARG A 219 1.87 20.80 -5.76
CA ARG A 219 1.92 21.50 -4.49
C ARG A 219 2.82 22.72 -4.60
N VAL A 220 2.38 23.83 -4.03
CA VAL A 220 3.18 25.05 -3.88
C VAL A 220 3.41 25.25 -2.40
N GLU A 221 4.66 25.19 -1.95
CA GLU A 221 5.02 25.38 -0.55
C GLU A 221 5.93 26.62 -0.44
N LEU A 222 5.33 27.74 -0.06
CA LEU A 222 6.03 29.03 0.04
C LEU A 222 6.99 29.05 1.23
N GLU A 223 6.63 28.39 2.34
CA GLU A 223 7.47 28.35 3.55
C GLU A 223 8.77 27.57 3.33
N GLN A 224 8.71 26.54 2.49
CA GLN A 224 9.87 25.72 2.14
C GLN A 224 10.51 26.16 0.82
N ASN A 225 10.04 27.24 0.19
CA ASN A 225 10.55 27.76 -1.09
C ASN A 225 10.62 26.72 -2.23
N PHE A 226 9.63 25.81 -2.32
CA PHE A 226 9.53 24.91 -3.45
C PHE A 226 8.15 24.85 -4.10
N VAL A 227 8.17 24.61 -5.41
CA VAL A 227 7.03 24.23 -6.22
C VAL A 227 7.25 22.80 -6.68
N GLU A 228 6.33 21.90 -6.33
CA GLU A 228 6.34 20.51 -6.77
C GLU A 228 5.49 20.37 -8.03
N TYR A 229 6.11 19.87 -9.09
CA TYR A 229 5.44 19.51 -10.34
C TYR A 229 5.29 18.00 -10.45
N ALA A 230 4.09 17.58 -10.82
CA ALA A 230 3.77 16.20 -11.17
C ALA A 230 3.86 16.01 -12.69
N ILE A 231 4.74 15.11 -13.09
CA ILE A 231 4.87 14.61 -14.45
C ILE A 231 4.04 13.33 -14.52
N VAL A 232 3.02 13.33 -15.37
CA VAL A 232 2.11 12.19 -15.57
C VAL A 232 2.40 11.57 -16.92
N MET A 233 2.72 10.29 -16.94
CA MET A 233 3.11 9.55 -18.14
C MET A 233 2.42 8.19 -18.18
N LYS A 234 2.17 7.71 -19.40
CA LYS A 234 1.51 6.43 -19.64
C LYS A 234 2.54 5.43 -20.20
N HIS A 235 2.72 4.33 -19.50
CA HIS A 235 3.65 3.26 -19.84
C HIS A 235 2.96 2.22 -20.75
N GLN A 236 3.70 1.53 -21.61
CA GLN A 236 3.12 0.47 -22.46
C GLN A 236 2.64 -0.75 -21.66
N ASN A 237 3.45 -1.18 -20.67
CA ASN A 237 3.10 -2.30 -19.81
C ASN A 237 1.99 -1.98 -18.81
N ALA A 238 1.13 -2.97 -18.53
CA ALA A 238 0.19 -2.94 -17.42
C ALA A 238 0.89 -3.14 -16.07
N TRP A 239 0.27 -2.68 -14.98
CA TRP A 239 0.79 -2.77 -13.61
C TRP A 239 1.11 -4.20 -13.14
N GLN A 240 0.57 -5.22 -13.81
CA GLN A 240 0.95 -6.61 -13.63
C GLN A 240 2.48 -6.81 -13.78
N ASN A 241 3.12 -6.07 -14.69
CA ASN A 241 4.58 -6.08 -14.89
C ASN A 241 5.24 -4.86 -14.24
N MET A 242 5.22 -4.80 -12.90
CA MET A 242 5.70 -3.67 -12.12
C MET A 242 7.20 -3.36 -12.26
N VAL A 243 8.08 -4.37 -12.38
CA VAL A 243 9.53 -4.15 -12.33
C VAL A 243 10.04 -3.26 -13.48
N PRO A 244 9.74 -3.54 -14.76
CA PRO A 244 10.11 -2.65 -15.86
C PRO A 244 9.56 -1.23 -15.70
N ILE A 245 8.33 -1.09 -15.17
CA ILE A 245 7.70 0.22 -14.97
C ILE A 245 8.49 1.04 -13.95
N LEU A 246 8.95 0.41 -12.86
CA LEU A 246 9.75 1.08 -11.84
C LEU A 246 11.15 1.46 -12.34
N GLU A 247 11.77 0.64 -13.19
CA GLU A 247 13.04 0.95 -13.84
C GLU A 247 12.90 2.14 -14.81
N SER A 248 11.90 2.12 -15.69
CA SER A 248 11.60 3.24 -16.60
C SER A 248 11.29 4.52 -15.81
N LYS A 249 10.52 4.41 -14.71
CA LYS A 249 10.24 5.52 -13.80
C LYS A 249 11.52 6.10 -13.20
N ALA A 250 12.45 5.24 -12.75
CA ALA A 250 13.73 5.65 -12.18
C ALA A 250 14.62 6.34 -13.23
N ALA A 251 14.60 5.89 -14.48
CA ALA A 251 15.31 6.54 -15.59
C ALA A 251 14.78 7.95 -15.86
N VAL A 252 13.45 8.14 -15.91
CA VAL A 252 12.83 9.47 -16.07
C VAL A 252 13.14 10.37 -14.87
N ALA A 253 13.06 9.85 -13.65
CA ALA A 253 13.41 10.62 -12.45
C ALA A 253 14.87 11.06 -12.45
N SER A 254 15.79 10.19 -12.87
CA SER A 254 17.22 10.51 -12.99
C SER A 254 17.47 11.58 -14.05
N PHE A 255 16.82 11.46 -15.22
CA PHE A 255 16.87 12.48 -16.27
C PHE A 255 16.33 13.83 -15.79
N CYS A 256 15.23 13.84 -15.03
CA CYS A 256 14.70 15.07 -14.45
C CYS A 256 15.73 15.76 -13.54
N VAL A 257 16.45 15.00 -12.72
CA VAL A 257 17.51 15.54 -11.85
C VAL A 257 18.66 16.11 -12.69
N GLU A 258 19.06 15.46 -13.77
CA GLU A 258 20.12 15.95 -14.67
C GLU A 258 19.69 17.20 -15.44
N ALA A 259 18.47 17.22 -15.98
CA ALA A 259 17.92 18.38 -16.66
C ALA A 259 17.79 19.58 -15.71
N GLN A 260 17.38 19.36 -14.46
CA GLN A 260 17.38 20.41 -13.43
C GLN A 260 18.78 20.96 -13.14
N LYS A 261 19.81 20.11 -13.10
CA LYS A 261 21.20 20.54 -12.89
C LYS A 261 21.69 21.42 -14.06
N GLN A 262 21.39 21.03 -15.30
CA GLN A 262 21.82 21.79 -16.48
C GLN A 262 21.13 23.16 -16.58
N LEU A 263 19.85 23.22 -16.20
CA LEU A 263 19.06 24.47 -16.22
C LEU A 263 19.28 25.34 -14.98
N GLY A 264 20.13 24.93 -14.03
CA GLY A 264 20.36 25.66 -12.77
C GLY A 264 19.13 25.70 -11.86
N CYS A 265 18.17 24.79 -12.04
CA CYS A 265 16.85 24.79 -11.41
C CYS A 265 16.77 23.95 -10.13
N ARG A 266 17.90 23.75 -9.44
CA ARG A 266 17.98 22.83 -8.31
C ARG A 266 17.30 23.43 -7.08
N TYR A 267 16.33 22.71 -6.53
CA TYR A 267 15.82 23.03 -5.21
C TYR A 267 16.90 22.78 -4.14
N GLN A 268 17.16 23.81 -3.33
CA GLN A 268 17.97 23.71 -2.13
C GLN A 268 17.06 24.01 -0.94
N ALA A 269 17.01 23.08 0.02
CA ALA A 269 16.20 23.28 1.21
C ALA A 269 16.66 24.56 1.94
N PRO A 270 15.72 25.42 2.39
CA PRO A 270 16.08 26.61 3.14
C PRO A 270 16.90 26.21 4.37
N SER A 271 18.00 26.92 4.61
CA SER A 271 18.80 26.72 5.82
C SER A 271 17.92 27.07 7.02
N MET A 272 17.55 26.08 7.84
CA MET A 272 16.84 26.35 9.07
C MET A 272 17.73 27.20 9.99
N GLY A 273 17.29 28.43 10.28
CA GLY A 273 17.94 29.26 11.28
C GLY A 273 17.76 28.61 12.65
N ILE A 274 18.84 28.11 13.24
CA ILE A 274 18.81 27.64 14.63
C ILE A 274 18.97 28.88 15.50
N GLU A 275 17.89 29.32 16.14
CA GLU A 275 17.94 30.37 17.15
C GLU A 275 18.45 29.73 18.46
N ILE A 276 19.77 29.81 18.69
CA ILE A 276 20.39 29.33 19.94
C ILE A 276 20.12 30.37 21.02
N THR A 277 19.02 30.24 21.74
CA THR A 277 18.77 31.02 22.95
C THR A 277 19.63 30.45 24.08
N MET A 278 20.82 31.03 24.30
CA MET A 278 21.60 30.76 25.50
C MET A 278 20.83 31.29 26.72
N ALA A 279 20.35 30.38 27.56
CA ALA A 279 19.65 30.73 28.79
C ALA A 279 20.61 31.40 29.79
N GLY A 280 20.57 32.74 29.82
CA GLY A 280 20.99 33.55 30.96
C GLY A 280 22.23 34.41 30.73
N VAL A 281 22.02 35.67 30.34
CA VAL A 281 22.49 36.88 31.07
C VAL A 281 21.55 38.01 30.66
N LYS A 282 20.75 38.51 31.62
CA LYS A 282 20.02 39.77 31.45
C LYS A 282 21.02 40.91 31.66
N ALA A 283 21.33 41.67 30.62
CA ALA A 283 21.84 43.03 30.73
C ALA A 283 20.76 43.99 30.21
N LYS A 284 20.40 44.92 31.08
CA LYS A 284 19.31 45.87 30.97
C LYS A 284 19.94 47.22 30.64
N GLU A 285 19.70 47.76 29.46
CA GLU A 285 19.96 49.18 29.18
C GLU A 285 18.73 49.81 28.51
N THR A 286 18.24 50.84 29.18
CA THR A 286 17.18 51.79 28.82
C THR A 286 17.80 52.97 28.06
N ASP A 287 17.15 53.47 27.01
CA ASP A 287 16.56 54.83 26.95
C ASP A 287 16.35 55.38 25.52
N GLN A 288 15.14 55.93 25.33
CA GLN A 288 14.73 57.18 24.66
C GLN A 288 14.88 57.42 23.13
N ALA A 289 13.71 57.56 22.52
CA ALA A 289 13.20 58.62 21.62
C ALA A 289 14.13 59.33 20.61
N GLY A 290 13.68 59.37 19.35
CA GLY A 290 14.17 60.31 18.32
C GLY A 290 13.48 60.10 16.97
N ASP A 291 13.04 61.21 16.38
CA ASP A 291 12.08 61.36 15.28
C ASP A 291 12.77 61.57 13.91
N GLU A 292 11.95 61.47 12.84
CA GLU A 292 12.10 61.99 11.47
C GLU A 292 13.07 61.35 10.45
N GLY A 293 12.53 61.08 9.26
CA GLY A 293 13.32 60.69 8.07
C GLY A 293 12.50 60.17 6.89
N GLU A 294 11.53 60.96 6.41
CA GLU A 294 10.79 60.74 5.16
C GLU A 294 11.74 60.71 3.96
N LYS A 295 11.75 59.60 3.17
CA LYS A 295 12.41 59.54 1.86
C LYS A 295 11.50 58.88 0.83
N GLU A 296 11.05 59.75 -0.08
CA GLU A 296 10.47 59.57 -1.42
C GLU A 296 10.32 58.13 -1.96
N ALA A 297 9.06 57.71 -2.09
CA ALA A 297 8.66 56.53 -2.86
C ALA A 297 8.48 56.88 -4.35
N LYS A 298 9.24 56.20 -5.22
CA LYS A 298 8.95 56.13 -6.66
C LYS A 298 7.55 55.53 -6.90
N PRO A 299 6.85 55.89 -8.00
CA PRO A 299 5.45 55.50 -8.20
C PRO A 299 5.33 53.98 -8.28
N LYS A 300 4.58 53.38 -7.35
CA LYS A 300 4.20 51.97 -7.41
C LYS A 300 3.31 51.77 -8.62
N GLU A 301 3.85 51.15 -9.67
CA GLU A 301 3.03 50.55 -10.72
C GLU A 301 2.00 49.61 -10.09
N ASP A 302 0.77 49.74 -10.57
CA ASP A 302 -0.40 49.08 -10.03
C ASP A 302 -0.20 47.55 -9.99
N PRO A 303 -0.13 46.91 -8.80
CA PRO A 303 0.17 45.48 -8.67
C PRO A 303 -0.86 44.61 -9.41
N LEU A 304 -2.08 45.12 -9.57
CA LEU A 304 -3.16 44.47 -10.34
C LEU A 304 -2.82 44.37 -11.83
N LYS A 305 -2.15 45.36 -12.43
CA LYS A 305 -1.72 45.31 -13.83
C LYS A 305 -0.62 44.27 -14.06
N ARG A 306 0.30 44.10 -13.10
CA ARG A 306 1.31 43.03 -13.14
C ARG A 306 0.68 41.65 -13.01
N LEU A 307 -0.32 41.49 -12.12
CA LEU A 307 -1.06 40.25 -11.97
C LEU A 307 -1.93 39.91 -13.19
N MET A 308 -2.56 40.91 -13.83
CA MET A 308 -3.30 40.73 -15.08
C MET A 308 -2.39 40.36 -16.25
N ALA A 309 -1.19 40.96 -16.34
CA ALA A 309 -0.18 40.59 -17.33
C ALA A 309 0.36 39.17 -17.11
N LEU A 310 0.53 38.76 -15.84
CA LEU A 310 0.84 37.38 -15.47
C LEU A 310 -0.28 36.42 -15.84
N ALA A 311 -1.54 36.75 -15.55
CA ALA A 311 -2.71 35.95 -15.94
C ALA A 311 -2.80 35.78 -17.47
N GLY A 312 -2.46 36.81 -18.24
CA GLY A 312 -2.35 36.74 -19.70
C GLY A 312 -1.26 35.79 -20.20
N MET A 313 -0.16 35.61 -19.46
CA MET A 313 0.87 34.61 -19.78
C MET A 313 0.44 33.17 -19.49
N PHE A 314 -0.49 32.96 -18.55
CA PHE A 314 -1.08 31.64 -18.25
C PHE A 314 -2.32 31.31 -19.10
N GLY A 315 -2.99 32.34 -19.64
CA GLY A 315 -4.14 32.22 -20.54
C GLY A 315 -3.71 31.94 -21.98
N GLY A 316 -3.18 30.74 -22.25
CA GLY A 316 -3.01 30.27 -23.62
C GLY A 316 -4.36 30.17 -24.34
N LYS A 317 -4.50 30.90 -25.45
CA LYS A 317 -5.59 30.85 -26.42
C LYS A 317 -6.10 29.41 -26.65
N LYS A 318 -7.40 29.19 -26.37
CA LYS A 318 -8.25 28.36 -27.23
C LYS A 318 -8.80 29.31 -28.29
N GLU A 319 -8.23 29.28 -29.47
CA GLU A 319 -8.90 29.74 -30.69
C GLU A 319 -9.03 28.51 -31.58
N ASP A 320 -10.31 28.17 -31.82
CA ASP A 320 -10.94 27.33 -32.86
C ASP A 320 -10.42 25.93 -33.19
#